data_AF-A0A0U1RKG5-F1
#
_entry.id   AF-A0A0U1RKG5-F1
#
_cell.length_a   1.000
_cell.length_b   1.000
_cell.length_c   1.000
_cell.angle_alpha   90.00
_cell.angle_beta   90.00
_cell.angle_gamma   90.00
#
_symmetry.space_group_name_H-M   'P 1'
#
loop_
_entity.id
_entity.type
_entity.pdbx_description
1 polymer ?
#
loop_
_entity_poly.entity_id
_entity_poly.type
_entity_poly.pdbx_seq_one_letter_code
_entity_poly.pdbx_strand_id
1 'polypeptide(L)'
;MFRAQLGSNTRSTKIGDDADFSFSDKPKPGTSHYFSSGKTDQNSSEYGYDEINIQGKNYNSGILAVDNMPVVKKYITDTYGDNLKDAVKKQLQDLYKTRPEAWEENKKRTEEAYIEQLGPKFSILKQKNPDLINKLVEDSVLTPHSNTSQTSLNNIFNKKLHVKIENKSHVAGQVLELTKMTLKDSLWEPRRHSDIHMLETSDNARIRLNTKDEKLTVHKAYQGGADFLFGYDVRESDKPALTFEEKVSGQSGVVLERRPENLKTLDGRKLIAAEKADSNSFAFKQNYRQGLYELLLKQCEGGFCLGVQRLAIPEAEAVLYAQQAYAANTLFGLRAADRGDDVYAADPSRQKLWLRFIGGRSHQNIRGGAAADGRRKGVQIGGEVFVRQNEGSRLAIGVMGGRAGQHASVNGKGGAAGSYLHGYGGGVYAAWHQLRDKQTGAYLDGWLQYQRFKHRINDENRAERYKTKGWTASVEGGYNALVAEGVVGKGNNVRFYLQPQAQFTYLGVNGGFTDSEGTAVGLLGSGQWQSRAGIRAKTRFALRNGVNLQPFAAFNVLHRSKSFGVEMDGEKQTLAGRTALEGRFGIEAGWKGHMSARIGYGKRTDGDKEAALSLKWLF
;
A
#
# COMPACT_ATOMS: atom_id res chain seq x y z
N MET A 1 39.69 4.07 33.97
CA MET A 1 40.24 3.20 35.05
C MET A 1 41.46 2.49 34.47
N PHE A 2 42.68 2.88 34.85
CA PHE A 2 43.92 2.26 34.36
C PHE A 2 44.45 1.30 35.44
N ARG A 3 44.42 0.00 35.15
CA ARG A 3 45.25 -1.00 35.84
C ARG A 3 46.37 -1.34 34.88
N ALA A 4 47.56 -0.82 35.12
CA ALA A 4 48.77 -1.31 34.46
C ALA A 4 49.09 -2.68 35.06
N GLN A 5 48.95 -3.74 34.27
CA GLN A 5 49.48 -5.06 34.60
C GLN A 5 50.41 -5.44 33.45
N LEU A 6 51.71 -5.43 33.70
CA LEU A 6 52.72 -5.94 32.78
C LEU A 6 52.61 -7.47 32.76
N GLY A 7 52.42 -8.05 31.57
CA GLY A 7 52.64 -9.48 31.33
C GLY A 7 51.44 -10.30 30.81
N SER A 8 51.74 -11.02 29.73
CA SER A 8 51.06 -12.16 29.08
C SER A 8 49.98 -11.87 28.03
N ASN A 9 50.29 -12.26 26.79
CA ASN A 9 49.40 -12.47 25.65
C ASN A 9 48.09 -13.17 26.06
N THR A 10 46.97 -12.64 25.57
CA THR A 10 45.59 -13.17 25.68
C THR A 10 45.11 -13.50 27.09
N ARG A 11 44.25 -12.64 27.65
CA ARG A 11 43.40 -13.02 28.79
C ARG A 11 41.94 -13.09 28.33
N SER A 12 41.34 -14.28 28.42
CA SER A 12 39.88 -14.41 28.49
C SER A 12 39.44 -13.86 29.84
N THR A 13 38.41 -13.01 29.83
CA THR A 13 37.76 -12.53 31.05
C THR A 13 36.37 -13.12 31.05
N LYS A 14 36.12 -14.10 31.91
CA LYS A 14 34.77 -14.64 32.12
C LYS A 14 33.94 -13.61 32.88
N ILE A 15 32.95 -13.03 32.21
CA ILE A 15 31.86 -12.28 32.85
C ILE A 15 30.57 -12.96 32.44
N GLY A 16 30.02 -13.78 33.32
CA GLY A 16 28.74 -14.46 33.11
C GLY A 16 28.79 -15.53 32.02
N ASP A 17 28.13 -16.65 32.28
CA ASP A 17 28.11 -17.77 31.36
C ASP A 17 27.49 -17.33 30.01
N ASP A 18 28.20 -17.66 28.91
CA ASP A 18 27.88 -17.46 27.47
C ASP A 18 28.55 -16.30 26.70
N ALA A 19 29.50 -15.54 27.26
CA ALA A 19 30.30 -14.59 26.46
C ALA A 19 31.81 -14.69 26.73
N ASP A 20 32.56 -15.34 25.83
CA ASP A 20 34.02 -15.23 25.77
C ASP A 20 34.39 -13.85 25.19
N PHE A 21 34.60 -12.86 26.07
CA PHE A 21 35.16 -11.57 25.68
C PHE A 21 36.64 -11.74 25.35
N SER A 22 36.93 -11.94 24.06
CA SER A 22 38.30 -11.93 23.54
C SER A 22 38.67 -10.49 23.16
N PHE A 23 39.81 -10.03 23.65
CA PHE A 23 40.41 -8.77 23.22
C PHE A 23 41.58 -9.11 22.31
N SER A 24 41.32 -9.23 21.02
CA SER A 24 42.33 -9.58 20.02
C SER A 24 42.22 -8.63 18.85
N ASP A 25 43.37 -8.12 18.38
CA ASP A 25 43.46 -7.23 17.21
C ASP A 25 43.16 -7.95 15.88
N LYS A 26 42.91 -9.27 15.94
CA LYS A 26 42.47 -10.10 14.82
C LYS A 26 41.16 -10.81 15.20
N PRO A 27 40.00 -10.23 14.88
CA PRO A 27 38.74 -10.82 15.26
C PRO A 27 38.53 -12.16 14.54
N LYS A 28 37.96 -13.14 15.26
CA LYS A 28 37.51 -14.43 14.68
C LYS A 28 36.03 -14.36 14.28
N PRO A 29 35.63 -14.98 13.16
CA PRO A 29 34.22 -15.12 12.79
C PRO A 29 33.40 -15.83 13.88
N GLY A 30 32.14 -15.43 14.05
CA GLY A 30 31.17 -16.03 14.96
C GLY A 30 31.36 -15.69 16.44
N THR A 31 32.30 -14.82 16.80
CA THR A 31 32.59 -14.44 18.19
C THR A 31 32.22 -12.97 18.45
N SER A 32 31.85 -12.66 19.69
CA SER A 32 31.65 -11.30 20.18
C SER A 32 32.96 -10.71 20.67
N HIS A 33 33.33 -9.54 20.17
CA HIS A 33 34.59 -8.87 20.51
C HIS A 33 34.32 -7.51 21.16
N TYR A 34 35.11 -7.16 22.17
CA TYR A 34 35.12 -5.83 22.76
C TYR A 34 36.40 -5.11 22.39
N PHE A 35 36.27 -3.87 21.93
CA PHE A 35 37.39 -3.01 21.58
C PHE A 35 37.27 -1.68 22.31
N SER A 36 38.37 -1.22 22.88
CA SER A 36 38.48 0.13 23.42
C SER A 36 39.77 0.75 22.95
N SER A 37 39.73 2.03 22.57
CA SER A 37 40.96 2.80 22.42
C SER A 37 41.76 2.72 23.73
N GLY A 38 43.07 2.51 23.63
CA GLY A 38 43.96 2.46 24.79
C GLY A 38 44.21 1.06 25.36
N LYS A 39 43.89 -0.03 24.65
CA LYS A 39 44.63 -1.27 24.89
C LYS A 39 46.08 -1.06 24.45
N THR A 40 46.98 -1.09 25.43
CA THR A 40 48.41 -1.02 25.23
C THR A 40 48.92 -2.40 24.86
N ASP A 41 48.71 -2.82 23.61
CA ASP A 41 49.61 -3.82 23.06
C ASP A 41 51.01 -3.19 23.01
N GLN A 42 51.99 -3.84 23.64
CA GLN A 42 53.38 -3.41 23.61
C GLN A 42 54.00 -3.55 22.20
N ASN A 43 53.32 -4.24 21.29
CA ASN A 43 53.75 -4.46 19.90
C ASN A 43 52.95 -3.66 18.85
N SER A 44 52.02 -2.79 19.27
CA SER A 44 51.27 -1.91 18.35
C SER A 44 52.20 -0.85 17.75
N SER A 45 52.59 -1.03 16.48
CA SER A 45 53.64 -0.26 15.82
C SER A 45 53.23 1.08 15.20
N GLU A 46 52.01 1.62 15.44
CA GLU A 46 51.55 2.82 14.72
C GLU A 46 51.15 4.01 15.62
N TYR A 47 51.67 5.18 15.24
CA TYR A 47 51.35 6.47 15.85
C TYR A 47 49.97 6.95 15.35
N GLY A 48 48.96 6.96 16.23
CA GLY A 48 47.76 7.80 16.09
C GLY A 48 46.41 7.08 16.08
N TYR A 49 46.33 5.80 15.69
CA TYR A 49 45.10 5.02 15.70
C TYR A 49 45.37 3.56 16.09
N ASP A 50 44.42 2.95 16.81
CA ASP A 50 44.29 1.50 16.85
C ASP A 50 43.28 1.13 15.73
N GLU A 51 43.74 0.48 14.65
CA GLU A 51 42.90 0.11 13.49
C GLU A 51 42.40 -1.34 13.61
N ILE A 52 41.09 -1.53 13.51
CA ILE A 52 40.44 -2.85 13.48
C ILE A 52 39.98 -3.12 12.05
N ASN A 53 40.62 -4.09 11.42
CA ASN A 53 40.31 -4.52 10.07
C ASN A 53 39.44 -5.78 10.08
N ILE A 54 38.19 -5.63 9.64
CA ILE A 54 37.23 -6.72 9.45
C ILE A 54 37.03 -6.92 7.95
N GLN A 55 37.58 -8.01 7.43
CA GLN A 55 37.52 -8.33 6.00
C GLN A 55 37.23 -9.82 5.80
N GLY A 56 36.33 -10.12 4.85
CA GLY A 56 36.09 -11.49 4.40
C GLY A 56 34.65 -11.73 3.95
N LYS A 57 34.49 -12.52 2.88
CA LYS A 57 33.17 -12.90 2.36
C LYS A 57 32.41 -13.69 3.42
N ASN A 58 31.24 -13.19 3.84
CA ASN A 58 30.38 -13.79 4.88
C ASN A 58 31.02 -13.80 6.28
N TYR A 59 31.93 -12.87 6.57
CA TYR A 59 32.47 -12.70 7.90
C TYR A 59 31.36 -12.17 8.82
N ASN A 60 30.85 -12.98 9.76
CA ASN A 60 29.82 -12.58 10.73
C ASN A 60 30.44 -12.42 12.12
N SER A 61 30.37 -11.25 12.75
CA SER A 61 30.90 -11.06 14.12
C SER A 61 30.12 -10.05 14.94
N GLY A 62 30.16 -10.24 16.26
CA GLY A 62 29.67 -9.28 17.24
C GLY A 62 30.76 -8.26 17.59
N ILE A 63 30.48 -6.95 17.57
CA ILE A 63 31.43 -5.94 18.07
C ILE A 63 30.82 -5.02 19.12
N LEU A 64 31.61 -4.65 20.13
CA LEU A 64 31.38 -3.47 20.95
C LEU A 64 32.65 -2.62 20.88
N ALA A 65 32.61 -1.51 20.15
CA ALA A 65 33.77 -0.65 19.95
C ALA A 65 33.56 0.71 20.65
N VAL A 66 34.46 1.07 21.57
CA VAL A 66 34.31 2.27 22.40
C VAL A 66 35.58 3.11 22.37
N ASP A 67 35.49 4.36 21.95
CA ASP A 67 36.63 5.29 22.00
C ASP A 67 36.66 6.06 23.33
N ASN A 68 37.18 5.43 24.38
CA ASN A 68 37.14 6.00 25.73
C ASN A 68 38.25 7.03 26.00
N MET A 69 39.40 6.93 25.33
CA MET A 69 40.59 7.72 25.69
C MET A 69 40.43 9.23 25.49
N PRO A 70 39.84 9.73 24.38
CA PRO A 70 39.55 11.15 24.21
C PRO A 70 38.58 11.70 25.27
N VAL A 71 37.55 10.94 25.61
CA VAL A 71 36.55 11.30 26.64
C VAL A 71 37.22 11.38 28.02
N VAL A 72 38.02 10.38 28.37
CA VAL A 72 38.77 10.36 29.63
C VAL A 72 39.80 11.49 29.68
N LYS A 73 40.49 11.78 28.56
CA LYS A 73 41.43 12.90 28.46
C LYS A 73 40.72 14.20 28.79
N LYS A 74 39.59 14.48 28.12
CA LYS A 74 38.79 15.69 28.34
C LYS A 74 38.37 15.81 29.81
N TYR A 75 37.83 14.75 30.41
CA TYR A 75 37.46 14.76 31.82
C TYR A 75 38.65 15.09 32.74
N ILE A 76 39.81 14.46 32.50
CA ILE A 76 41.01 14.66 33.32
C ILE A 76 41.52 16.10 33.18
N THR A 77 41.58 16.62 31.96
CA THR A 77 42.07 17.99 31.72
C THR A 77 41.12 19.03 32.28
N ASP A 78 39.81 18.87 32.06
CA ASP A 78 38.78 19.80 32.53
C ASP A 78 38.69 19.84 34.07
N THR A 79 38.93 18.70 34.72
CA THR A 79 38.75 18.56 36.18
C THR A 79 40.04 18.84 36.97
N TYR A 80 41.21 18.43 36.46
CA TYR A 80 42.47 18.42 37.22
C TYR A 80 43.58 19.33 36.64
N GLY A 81 43.37 19.88 35.43
CA GLY A 81 44.22 20.87 34.77
C GLY A 81 44.84 20.43 33.44
N ASP A 82 45.36 21.37 32.65
CA ASP A 82 45.80 21.13 31.27
C ASP A 82 47.08 20.30 31.14
N ASN A 83 47.97 20.33 32.15
CA ASN A 83 49.14 19.47 32.17
C ASN A 83 48.73 18.04 32.51
N LEU A 84 48.63 17.19 31.49
CA LEU A 84 48.15 15.82 31.61
C LEU A 84 48.92 14.97 32.64
N LYS A 85 50.22 15.17 32.81
CA LYS A 85 51.02 14.43 33.80
C LYS A 85 50.62 14.81 35.23
N ASP A 86 50.46 16.10 35.48
CA ASP A 86 50.03 16.61 36.79
C ASP A 86 48.55 16.31 37.05
N ALA A 87 47.72 16.39 36.02
CA ALA A 87 46.30 16.11 36.08
C ALA A 87 46.01 14.64 36.41
N VAL A 88 46.71 13.71 35.76
CA VAL A 88 46.65 12.27 36.09
C VAL A 88 47.13 12.02 37.52
N LYS A 89 48.23 12.67 37.95
CA LYS A 89 48.73 12.55 39.33
C LYS A 89 47.66 12.98 40.35
N LYS A 90 47.03 14.15 40.15
CA LYS A 90 45.96 14.66 41.02
C LYS A 90 44.71 13.75 41.00
N GLN A 91 44.34 13.24 39.84
CA GLN A 91 43.22 12.32 39.70
C GLN A 91 43.47 11.01 40.47
N LEU A 92 44.70 10.49 40.45
CA LEU A 92 45.09 9.33 41.25
C LEU A 92 45.07 9.65 42.76
N GLN A 93 45.54 10.83 43.17
CA GLN A 93 45.45 11.27 44.56
C GLN A 93 44.00 11.29 45.05
N ASP A 94 43.08 11.87 44.28
CA ASP A 94 41.66 11.90 44.64
C ASP A 94 41.02 10.51 44.62
N LEU A 95 41.40 9.65 43.67
CA LEU A 95 40.95 8.26 43.64
C LEU A 95 41.34 7.53 44.92
N TYR A 96 42.59 7.64 45.36
CA TYR A 96 43.09 6.93 46.53
C TYR A 96 42.52 7.45 47.85
N LYS A 97 42.06 8.72 47.92
CA LYS A 97 41.24 9.20 49.06
C LYS A 97 39.96 8.39 49.22
N THR A 98 39.34 7.98 48.11
CA THR A 98 38.10 7.18 48.11
C THR A 98 38.35 5.67 48.16
N ARG A 99 39.61 5.22 48.04
CA ARG A 99 40.00 3.80 47.98
C ARG A 99 41.30 3.53 48.75
N PRO A 100 41.27 3.59 50.09
CA PRO A 100 42.46 3.40 50.92
C PRO A 100 43.07 2.00 50.79
N GLU A 101 42.27 0.95 50.55
CA GLU A 101 42.81 -0.40 50.37
C GLU A 101 43.65 -0.55 49.10
N ALA A 102 43.21 0.07 47.99
CA ALA A 102 43.97 0.07 46.74
C ALA A 102 45.26 0.89 46.84
N TRP A 103 45.28 1.90 47.70
CA TRP A 103 46.48 2.68 48.00
C TRP A 103 47.55 1.82 48.68
N GLU A 104 47.18 1.10 49.73
CA GLU A 104 48.10 0.21 50.44
C GLU A 104 48.57 -0.97 49.58
N GLU A 105 47.67 -1.58 48.80
CA GLU A 105 48.03 -2.67 47.87
C GLU A 105 49.08 -2.23 46.83
N ASN A 106 48.90 -1.04 46.25
CA ASN A 106 49.81 -0.52 45.23
C ASN A 106 51.14 -0.04 45.81
N LYS A 107 51.16 0.53 47.02
CA LYS A 107 52.42 0.81 47.73
C LYS A 107 53.22 -0.47 47.94
N LYS A 108 52.57 -1.53 48.45
CA LYS A 108 53.23 -2.83 48.66
C LYS A 108 53.82 -3.41 47.38
N ARG A 109 53.04 -3.42 46.29
CA ARG A 109 53.53 -3.87 44.96
C ARG A 109 54.70 -3.06 44.44
N THR A 110 54.67 -1.75 44.66
CA THR A 110 55.75 -0.85 44.23
C THR A 110 57.03 -1.12 45.02
N GLU A 111 56.91 -1.39 46.32
CA GLU A 111 58.04 -1.83 47.15
C GLU A 111 58.60 -3.17 46.70
N GLU A 112 57.73 -4.15 46.43
CA GLU A 112 58.14 -5.47 45.90
C GLU A 112 58.91 -5.32 44.57
N ALA A 113 58.45 -4.47 43.67
CA ALA A 113 59.15 -4.19 42.40
C ALA A 113 60.52 -3.53 42.61
N TYR A 114 60.65 -2.62 43.59
CA TYR A 114 61.96 -2.04 43.94
C TYR A 114 62.88 -3.07 44.59
N ILE A 115 62.35 -3.99 45.40
CA ILE A 115 63.13 -5.08 45.99
C ILE A 115 63.64 -6.02 44.89
N GLU A 116 62.81 -6.35 43.89
CA GLU A 116 63.24 -7.15 42.73
C GLU A 116 64.36 -6.45 41.92
N GLN A 117 64.26 -5.13 41.70
CA GLN A 117 65.25 -4.40 40.91
C GLN A 117 66.57 -4.12 41.65
N LEU A 118 66.51 -3.77 42.93
CA LEU A 118 67.66 -3.27 43.70
C LEU A 118 68.19 -4.28 44.72
N GLY A 119 67.48 -5.38 44.93
CA GLY A 119 67.84 -6.45 45.87
C GLY A 119 67.98 -5.97 47.31
N PRO A 120 68.91 -6.53 48.11
CA PRO A 120 69.04 -6.22 49.55
C PRO A 120 69.39 -4.75 49.83
N LYS A 121 69.89 -3.99 48.84
CA LYS A 121 70.20 -2.56 48.99
C LYS A 121 68.95 -1.71 49.27
N PHE A 122 67.79 -2.05 48.70
CA PHE A 122 66.55 -1.30 48.94
C PHE A 122 66.11 -1.40 50.40
N SER A 123 66.18 -2.61 50.97
CA SER A 123 65.82 -2.84 52.38
C SER A 123 66.75 -2.09 53.34
N ILE A 124 68.06 -2.02 53.03
CA ILE A 124 69.05 -1.25 53.81
C ILE A 124 68.78 0.26 53.70
N LEU A 125 68.45 0.76 52.51
CA LEU A 125 68.11 2.17 52.29
C LEU A 125 66.82 2.55 53.02
N LYS A 126 65.80 1.69 53.02
CA LYS A 126 64.55 1.89 53.74
C LYS A 126 64.76 1.94 55.26
N GLN A 127 65.66 1.12 55.80
CA GLN A 127 66.03 1.20 57.23
C GLN A 127 66.80 2.47 57.59
N LYS A 128 67.70 2.94 56.70
CA LYS A 128 68.52 4.14 56.98
C LYS A 128 67.77 5.46 56.82
N ASN A 129 66.78 5.52 55.93
CA ASN A 129 66.01 6.73 55.67
C ASN A 129 64.55 6.41 55.29
N PRO A 130 63.72 5.98 56.27
CA PRO A 130 62.38 5.44 56.00
C PRO A 130 61.44 6.48 55.38
N ASP A 131 61.47 7.73 55.85
CA ASP A 131 60.58 8.78 55.34
C ASP A 131 60.85 9.11 53.87
N LEU A 132 62.13 9.14 53.48
CA LEU A 132 62.54 9.42 52.11
C LEU A 132 62.16 8.28 51.15
N ILE A 133 62.30 7.03 51.60
CA ILE A 133 61.94 5.85 50.79
C ILE A 133 60.41 5.68 50.72
N ASN A 134 59.68 5.90 51.82
CA ASN A 134 58.22 5.88 51.80
C ASN A 134 57.66 6.95 50.87
N LYS A 135 58.20 8.18 50.92
CA LYS A 135 57.81 9.25 50.00
C LYS A 135 58.12 8.90 48.54
N LEU A 136 59.26 8.25 48.27
CA LEU A 136 59.60 7.77 46.92
C LEU A 136 58.60 6.72 46.42
N VAL A 137 58.21 5.78 47.27
CA VAL A 137 57.20 4.75 46.96
C VAL A 137 55.85 5.41 46.69
N GLU A 138 55.40 6.33 47.55
CA GLU A 138 54.16 7.06 47.37
C GLU A 138 54.14 7.88 46.07
N ASP A 139 55.23 8.61 45.79
CA ASP A 139 55.36 9.35 44.54
C ASP A 139 55.34 8.40 43.33
N SER A 140 55.96 7.22 43.39
CA SER A 140 55.92 6.21 42.32
C SER A 140 54.53 5.59 42.12
N VAL A 141 53.74 5.42 43.18
CA VAL A 141 52.34 4.98 43.08
C VAL A 141 51.45 6.04 42.44
N LEU A 142 51.70 7.32 42.71
CA LEU A 142 50.99 8.46 42.13
C LEU A 142 51.54 8.86 40.76
N THR A 143 52.72 8.36 40.38
CA THR A 143 53.35 8.58 39.09
C THR A 143 53.86 7.26 38.49
N PRO A 144 52.97 6.29 38.21
CA PRO A 144 53.35 5.01 37.58
C PRO A 144 53.95 5.16 36.17
N HIS A 145 54.00 6.41 35.68
CA HIS A 145 54.50 6.86 34.40
C HIS A 145 55.73 7.78 34.56
N SER A 146 56.49 7.68 35.65
CA SER A 146 57.63 8.56 35.94
C SER A 146 58.66 8.63 34.79
N ASN A 147 58.85 7.52 34.06
CA ASN A 147 59.70 7.42 32.86
C ASN A 147 58.97 7.67 31.53
N THR A 148 57.67 7.96 31.54
CA THR A 148 56.87 8.20 30.34
C THR A 148 56.88 9.69 30.02
N SER A 149 57.34 10.06 28.83
CA SER A 149 57.36 11.46 28.38
C SER A 149 55.93 12.04 28.28
N GLN A 150 55.79 13.37 28.39
CA GLN A 150 54.52 14.06 28.11
C GLN A 150 53.98 13.69 26.72
N THR A 151 54.88 13.51 25.75
CA THR A 151 54.56 13.04 24.39
C THR A 151 53.95 11.63 24.41
N SER A 152 54.51 10.71 25.19
CA SER A 152 54.01 9.34 25.32
C SER A 152 52.64 9.29 26.03
N LEU A 153 52.42 10.10 27.06
CA LEU A 153 51.10 10.25 27.69
C LEU A 153 50.09 10.86 26.72
N ASN A 154 50.47 11.92 26.02
CA ASN A 154 49.64 12.50 24.98
C ASN A 154 49.30 11.46 23.91
N ASN A 155 50.24 10.61 23.51
CA ASN A 155 49.96 9.54 22.54
C ASN A 155 48.94 8.53 23.08
N ILE A 156 49.01 8.12 24.35
CA ILE A 156 48.03 7.20 24.96
C ILE A 156 46.63 7.81 24.99
N PHE A 157 46.51 9.07 25.44
CA PHE A 157 45.22 9.75 25.57
C PHE A 157 44.67 10.28 24.24
N ASN A 158 45.51 10.42 23.22
CA ASN A 158 45.13 10.77 21.86
C ASN A 158 44.93 9.54 20.96
N LYS A 159 45.11 8.31 21.47
CA LYS A 159 44.80 7.11 20.71
C LYS A 159 43.31 7.14 20.35
N LYS A 160 43.04 6.99 19.07
CA LYS A 160 41.69 6.95 18.51
C LYS A 160 41.44 5.58 17.91
N LEU A 161 40.19 5.17 17.86
CA LEU A 161 39.80 3.89 17.28
C LEU A 161 39.26 4.07 15.87
N HIS A 162 39.79 3.32 14.91
CA HIS A 162 39.25 3.24 13.55
C HIS A 162 38.78 1.81 13.28
N VAL A 163 37.49 1.63 13.01
CA VAL A 163 36.92 0.36 12.59
C VAL A 163 36.72 0.36 11.07
N LYS A 164 37.34 -0.60 10.37
CA LYS A 164 37.25 -0.74 8.92
C LYS A 164 36.61 -2.07 8.56
N ILE A 165 35.45 -2.02 7.91
CA ILE A 165 34.60 -3.16 7.56
C ILE A 165 34.45 -3.20 6.03
N GLU A 166 35.05 -4.21 5.41
CA GLU A 166 35.12 -4.31 3.94
C GLU A 166 34.88 -5.74 3.44
N ASN A 167 34.79 -5.91 2.12
CA ASN A 167 34.81 -7.20 1.43
C ASN A 167 33.67 -8.17 1.80
N LYS A 168 32.40 -7.73 1.74
CA LYS A 168 31.19 -8.55 1.99
C LYS A 168 31.14 -9.12 3.41
N SER A 169 31.60 -8.31 4.36
CA SER A 169 31.51 -8.60 5.78
C SER A 169 30.12 -8.26 6.32
N HIS A 170 29.70 -8.95 7.37
CA HIS A 170 28.49 -8.69 8.15
C HIS A 170 28.90 -8.51 9.62
N VAL A 171 28.70 -7.31 10.14
CA VAL A 171 29.05 -7.00 11.52
C VAL A 171 27.80 -6.58 12.27
N ALA A 172 27.60 -7.11 13.47
CA ALA A 172 26.52 -6.68 14.34
C ALA A 172 27.12 -6.17 15.64
N GLY A 173 26.72 -5.00 16.12
CA GLY A 173 27.40 -4.44 17.28
C GLY A 173 27.23 -2.95 17.46
N GLN A 174 27.28 -2.56 18.73
CA GLN A 174 27.20 -1.15 19.12
C GLN A 174 28.57 -0.50 19.02
N VAL A 175 28.60 0.76 18.60
CA VAL A 175 29.80 1.60 18.68
C VAL A 175 29.49 2.87 19.46
N LEU A 176 30.41 3.31 20.30
CA LEU A 176 30.22 4.45 21.20
C LEU A 176 31.41 5.40 21.10
N GLU A 177 31.13 6.67 20.79
CA GLU A 177 32.12 7.73 20.61
C GLU A 177 33.20 7.36 19.58
N LEU A 178 32.89 6.46 18.63
CA LEU A 178 33.90 5.91 17.75
C LEU A 178 34.47 7.01 16.85
N THR A 179 35.78 7.24 16.92
CA THR A 179 36.41 8.29 16.10
C THR A 179 36.11 8.10 14.62
N LYS A 180 36.34 6.91 14.08
CA LYS A 180 36.17 6.66 12.64
C LYS A 180 35.64 5.27 12.36
N MET A 181 34.67 5.18 11.45
CA MET A 181 34.27 3.94 10.81
C MET A 181 34.36 4.08 9.30
N THR A 182 34.96 3.09 8.65
CA THR A 182 34.90 2.91 7.19
C THR A 182 34.10 1.65 6.89
N LEU A 183 33.00 1.77 6.16
CA LEU A 183 32.13 0.66 5.77
C LEU A 183 32.00 0.60 4.24
N LYS A 184 32.47 -0.50 3.63
CA LYS A 184 32.45 -0.68 2.16
C LYS A 184 31.99 -2.09 1.78
N ASP A 185 31.10 -2.21 0.79
CA ASP A 185 30.57 -3.48 0.28
C ASP A 185 30.19 -4.48 1.40
N SER A 186 29.63 -3.98 2.51
CA SER A 186 29.44 -4.75 3.76
C SER A 186 28.19 -4.29 4.50
N LEU A 187 27.70 -5.12 5.42
CA LEU A 187 26.53 -4.87 6.25
C LEU A 187 26.93 -4.63 7.71
N TRP A 188 26.43 -3.56 8.31
CA TRP A 188 26.52 -3.31 9.75
C TRP A 188 25.14 -3.21 10.41
N GLU A 189 24.95 -3.87 11.56
CA GLU A 189 23.74 -3.85 12.39
C GLU A 189 24.04 -3.27 13.79
N PRO A 190 23.69 -2.00 14.08
CA PRO A 190 24.12 -1.30 15.30
C PRO A 190 23.71 -1.92 16.65
N ARG A 191 22.72 -2.82 16.71
CA ARG A 191 22.15 -3.53 17.91
C ARG A 191 21.64 -2.64 19.06
N ARG A 192 22.13 -1.41 19.23
CA ARG A 192 21.72 -0.35 20.16
C ARG A 192 22.03 1.01 19.54
N HIS A 193 21.73 2.08 20.26
CA HIS A 193 22.19 3.41 19.90
C HIS A 193 23.72 3.44 19.73
N SER A 194 24.15 3.86 18.55
CA SER A 194 25.55 3.97 18.18
C SER A 194 25.92 5.39 17.81
N ASP A 195 27.15 5.74 18.13
CA ASP A 195 27.70 7.09 18.04
C ASP A 195 29.07 7.03 17.36
N ILE A 196 29.21 7.77 16.26
CA ILE A 196 30.41 7.78 15.42
C ILE A 196 30.74 9.21 15.05
N HIS A 197 32.00 9.61 15.21
CA HIS A 197 32.45 10.94 14.80
C HIS A 197 32.54 11.02 13.27
N MET A 198 33.35 10.18 12.64
CA MET A 198 33.53 10.14 11.19
C MET A 198 33.06 8.81 10.58
N LEU A 199 31.97 8.85 9.81
CA LEU A 199 31.47 7.70 9.06
C LEU A 199 31.78 7.84 7.56
N GLU A 200 32.61 6.96 7.03
CA GLU A 200 32.91 6.85 5.61
C GLU A 200 32.23 5.61 5.03
N THR A 201 31.38 5.81 4.02
CA THR A 201 30.66 4.73 3.36
C THR A 201 30.92 4.75 1.86
N SER A 202 30.97 3.58 1.22
CA SER A 202 31.02 3.46 -0.24
C SER A 202 30.42 2.14 -0.75
N ASP A 203 30.18 2.05 -2.06
CA ASP A 203 29.78 0.86 -2.85
C ASP A 203 29.08 -0.26 -2.06
N ASN A 204 27.75 -0.31 -2.11
CA ASN A 204 26.91 -1.36 -1.49
C ASN A 204 27.04 -1.48 0.05
N ALA A 205 27.59 -0.48 0.73
CA ALA A 205 27.52 -0.38 2.19
C ALA A 205 26.07 -0.36 2.66
N ARG A 206 25.74 -1.19 3.65
CA ARG A 206 24.39 -1.30 4.22
C ARG A 206 24.46 -1.14 5.73
N ILE A 207 23.60 -0.30 6.28
CA ILE A 207 23.44 -0.13 7.72
C ILE A 207 22.00 -0.48 8.06
N ARG A 208 21.79 -1.51 8.89
CA ARG A 208 20.46 -2.05 9.17
C ARG A 208 20.08 -1.89 10.63
N LEU A 209 19.02 -1.13 10.87
CA LEU A 209 18.38 -0.95 12.16
C LEU A 209 17.23 -1.95 12.27
N ASN A 210 17.41 -2.98 13.10
CA ASN A 210 16.45 -4.07 13.26
C ASN A 210 15.27 -3.70 14.16
N THR A 211 15.46 -2.76 15.09
CA THR A 211 14.44 -2.34 16.07
C THR A 211 14.42 -0.82 16.22
N LYS A 212 13.33 -0.27 16.77
CA LYS A 212 13.17 1.17 17.01
C LYS A 212 14.18 1.78 18.00
N ASP A 213 14.80 0.93 18.82
CA ASP A 213 15.76 1.33 19.86
C ASP A 213 17.19 1.43 19.30
N GLU A 214 17.41 0.90 18.10
CA GLU A 214 18.66 1.03 17.35
C GLU A 214 18.67 2.37 16.63
N LYS A 215 19.69 3.17 16.91
CA LYS A 215 19.84 4.53 16.39
C LYS A 215 21.30 4.79 16.02
N LEU A 216 21.53 5.72 15.11
CA LEU A 216 22.87 6.15 14.73
C LEU A 216 22.99 7.67 14.80
N THR A 217 24.01 8.15 15.50
CA THR A 217 24.45 9.55 15.44
C THR A 217 25.80 9.63 14.73
N VAL A 218 25.91 10.58 13.79
CA VAL A 218 27.15 10.92 13.09
C VAL A 218 27.49 12.39 13.35
N HIS A 219 28.61 12.64 14.01
CA HIS A 219 28.96 14.00 14.47
C HIS A 219 29.63 14.85 13.39
N LYS A 220 30.35 14.24 12.44
CA LYS A 220 31.06 14.95 11.35
C LYS A 220 30.33 14.84 10.02
N ALA A 221 30.76 15.69 9.09
CA ALA A 221 30.20 15.72 7.74
C ALA A 221 30.16 14.31 7.11
N TYR A 222 28.98 13.95 6.56
CA TYR A 222 28.71 12.65 5.97
C TYR A 222 28.56 12.79 4.45
N GLN A 223 29.31 11.99 3.69
CA GLN A 223 29.39 12.08 2.21
C GLN A 223 28.45 11.12 1.47
N GLY A 224 27.56 10.42 2.19
CA GLY A 224 26.62 9.48 1.59
C GLY A 224 27.27 8.17 1.11
N GLY A 225 26.50 7.39 0.36
CA GLY A 225 26.97 6.14 -0.27
C GLY A 225 26.54 4.84 0.41
N ALA A 226 25.79 4.91 1.52
CA ALA A 226 25.19 3.73 2.15
C ALA A 226 23.68 3.62 1.87
N ASP A 227 23.18 2.39 1.89
CA ASP A 227 21.75 2.11 2.05
C ASP A 227 21.44 1.91 3.54
N PHE A 228 20.46 2.65 4.05
CA PHE A 228 19.93 2.52 5.41
C PHE A 228 18.67 1.66 5.40
N LEU A 229 18.73 0.50 6.05
CA LEU A 229 17.67 -0.50 6.08
C LEU A 229 16.96 -0.43 7.44
N PHE A 230 15.65 -0.31 7.40
CA PHE A 230 14.77 -0.29 8.57
C PHE A 230 14.02 -1.62 8.62
N GLY A 231 14.48 -2.51 9.51
CA GLY A 231 13.91 -3.84 9.73
C GLY A 231 12.63 -3.86 10.57
N TYR A 232 12.29 -2.73 11.21
CA TYR A 232 11.10 -2.56 12.04
C TYR A 232 10.05 -1.66 11.35
N ASP A 233 8.84 -1.64 11.89
CA ASP A 233 7.81 -0.72 11.41
C ASP A 233 8.10 0.70 11.92
N VAL A 234 8.36 1.63 11.00
CA VAL A 234 8.72 3.02 11.32
C VAL A 234 7.65 3.78 12.11
N ARG A 235 6.42 3.25 12.22
CA ARG A 235 5.36 3.77 13.11
C ARG A 235 5.68 3.59 14.59
N GLU A 236 6.57 2.67 14.94
CA GLU A 236 6.86 2.34 16.34
C GLU A 236 7.68 3.40 17.09
N SER A 237 8.21 4.42 16.40
CA SER A 237 8.95 5.55 16.97
C SER A 237 8.59 6.87 16.30
N ASP A 238 8.43 7.92 17.12
CA ASP A 238 8.30 9.32 16.66
C ASP A 238 9.66 10.04 16.62
N LYS A 239 10.72 9.41 17.12
CA LYS A 239 12.07 9.95 17.12
C LYS A 239 12.84 9.53 15.85
N PRO A 240 13.70 10.41 15.31
CA PRO A 240 14.56 10.06 14.19
C PRO A 240 15.47 8.88 14.58
N ALA A 241 15.66 7.96 13.65
CA ALA A 241 16.54 6.82 13.85
C ALA A 241 18.00 7.15 13.48
N LEU A 242 18.17 8.10 12.57
CA LEU A 242 19.46 8.59 12.11
C LEU A 242 19.57 10.08 12.45
N THR A 243 20.71 10.48 13.02
CA THR A 243 21.03 11.86 13.36
C THR A 243 22.37 12.24 12.77
N PHE A 244 22.41 13.31 11.97
CA PHE A 244 23.61 13.88 11.38
C PHE A 244 23.77 15.32 11.86
N GLU A 245 24.82 15.59 12.63
CA GLU A 245 25.01 16.89 13.28
C GLU A 245 25.70 17.91 12.36
N GLU A 246 26.49 17.45 11.38
CA GLU A 246 27.15 18.30 10.39
C GLU A 246 26.56 18.11 8.98
N LYS A 247 27.22 18.70 7.97
CA LYS A 247 26.75 18.68 6.58
C LYS A 247 26.64 17.25 6.04
N VAL A 248 25.49 16.91 5.49
CA VAL A 248 25.27 15.73 4.66
C VAL A 248 25.33 16.12 3.17
N SER A 249 26.16 15.42 2.42
CA SER A 249 26.28 15.52 0.96
C SER A 249 26.33 14.11 0.34
N GLY A 250 26.18 14.02 -0.99
CA GLY A 250 26.13 12.73 -1.69
C GLY A 250 24.80 11.98 -1.49
N GLN A 251 24.61 10.85 -2.16
CA GLN A 251 23.32 10.13 -2.16
C GLN A 251 23.37 8.87 -1.29
N SER A 252 22.33 8.68 -0.47
CA SER A 252 22.12 7.48 0.34
C SER A 252 20.73 6.91 0.13
N GLY A 253 20.62 5.59 0.09
CA GLY A 253 19.35 4.91 -0.06
C GLY A 253 18.65 4.68 1.28
N VAL A 254 17.32 4.70 1.27
CA VAL A 254 16.50 4.29 2.41
C VAL A 254 15.61 3.11 1.99
N VAL A 255 15.61 2.06 2.79
CA VAL A 255 14.79 0.85 2.59
C VAL A 255 14.03 0.56 3.87
N LEU A 256 12.69 0.54 3.79
CA LEU A 256 11.81 -0.02 4.79
C LEU A 256 11.59 -1.49 4.42
N GLU A 257 12.25 -2.40 5.13
CA GLU A 257 12.14 -3.84 4.84
C GLU A 257 10.75 -4.37 5.19
N ARG A 258 10.17 -3.83 6.26
CA ARG A 258 8.78 -4.05 6.61
C ARG A 258 7.91 -2.96 5.97
N ARG A 259 7.04 -3.35 5.03
CA ARG A 259 6.12 -2.43 4.36
C ARG A 259 5.18 -1.82 5.40
N PRO A 260 5.21 -0.49 5.62
CA PRO A 260 4.35 0.13 6.60
C PRO A 260 2.88 0.08 6.14
N GLU A 261 1.98 -0.18 7.09
CA GLU A 261 0.55 -0.11 6.86
C GLU A 261 0.01 1.28 7.22
N ASN A 262 -1.15 1.63 6.68
CA ASN A 262 -1.82 2.92 6.91
C ASN A 262 -0.91 4.10 6.60
N LEU A 263 -0.37 4.13 5.37
CA LEU A 263 0.59 5.16 4.94
C LEU A 263 0.16 6.58 5.30
N LYS A 264 -1.14 6.90 5.28
CA LYS A 264 -1.72 8.20 5.67
C LYS A 264 -1.24 8.71 7.04
N THR A 265 -0.92 7.81 7.98
CA THR A 265 -0.49 8.14 9.35
C THR A 265 1.00 8.51 9.46
N LEU A 266 1.75 8.32 8.37
CA LEU A 266 3.19 8.58 8.34
C LEU A 266 3.55 10.00 7.92
N ASP A 267 2.60 10.78 7.38
CA ASP A 267 2.88 12.10 6.85
C ASP A 267 3.45 13.03 7.92
N GLY A 268 4.57 13.69 7.59
CA GLY A 268 5.28 14.62 8.46
C GLY A 268 6.22 13.95 9.50
N ARG A 269 6.25 12.63 9.63
CA ARG A 269 7.13 11.96 10.61
C ARG A 269 8.59 12.08 10.21
N LYS A 270 9.43 12.61 11.11
CA LYS A 270 10.87 12.73 10.87
C LYS A 270 11.58 11.39 11.03
N LEU A 271 12.18 10.88 9.95
CA LEU A 271 12.93 9.64 9.95
C LEU A 271 14.43 9.88 10.19
N ILE A 272 14.94 10.98 9.63
CA ILE A 272 16.35 11.37 9.65
C ILE A 272 16.41 12.82 10.15
N ALA A 273 17.19 13.05 11.20
CA ALA A 273 17.57 14.40 11.61
C ALA A 273 18.89 14.76 10.94
N ALA A 274 18.93 15.92 10.28
CA ALA A 274 20.15 16.46 9.69
C ALA A 274 20.10 17.98 9.74
N GLU A 275 21.08 18.63 10.37
CA GLU A 275 21.10 20.10 10.48
C GLU A 275 21.25 20.77 9.11
N LYS A 276 22.12 20.20 8.27
CA LYS A 276 22.41 20.69 6.92
C LYS A 276 22.51 19.50 5.98
N ALA A 277 21.65 19.43 4.97
CA ALA A 277 21.69 18.35 3.99
C ALA A 277 21.29 18.86 2.59
N ASP A 278 21.97 18.34 1.57
CA ASP A 278 21.59 18.57 0.18
C ASP A 278 20.24 17.87 -0.11
N SER A 279 19.41 18.43 -1.00
CA SER A 279 18.00 18.00 -1.18
C SER A 279 17.81 16.57 -1.65
N ASN A 280 18.82 15.98 -2.28
CA ASN A 280 18.82 14.61 -2.79
C ASN A 280 19.70 13.66 -1.95
N SER A 281 20.04 14.06 -0.71
CA SER A 281 20.95 13.27 0.13
C SER A 281 20.39 11.91 0.53
N PHE A 282 19.06 11.82 0.65
CA PHE A 282 18.36 10.58 0.96
C PHE A 282 17.16 10.38 0.03
N ALA A 283 16.99 9.16 -0.46
CA ALA A 283 15.83 8.76 -1.24
C ALA A 283 15.44 7.31 -0.94
N PHE A 284 14.16 6.98 -1.07
CA PHE A 284 13.74 5.58 -1.03
C PHE A 284 14.28 4.82 -2.24
N LYS A 285 14.80 3.60 -2.00
CA LYS A 285 15.29 2.71 -3.07
C LYS A 285 14.18 1.93 -3.78
N GLN A 286 12.98 1.92 -3.20
CA GLN A 286 11.81 1.24 -3.73
C GLN A 286 10.54 2.04 -3.43
N ASN A 287 9.50 1.84 -4.22
CA ASN A 287 8.23 2.55 -4.06
C ASN A 287 7.37 1.84 -3.02
N TYR A 288 6.90 2.58 -2.01
CA TYR A 288 5.93 2.07 -1.04
C TYR A 288 4.56 2.65 -1.37
N ARG A 289 3.71 1.81 -1.94
CA ARG A 289 2.33 2.16 -2.26
C ARG A 289 1.34 1.39 -1.39
N GLN A 290 0.24 2.03 -1.04
CA GLN A 290 -0.89 1.37 -0.43
C GLN A 290 -2.14 2.04 -0.97
N GLY A 291 -2.80 1.38 -1.92
CA GLY A 291 -3.97 1.95 -2.55
C GLY A 291 -3.63 3.21 -3.36
N LEU A 292 -4.38 4.28 -3.10
CA LEU A 292 -4.11 5.60 -3.70
C LEU A 292 -3.03 6.39 -2.98
N TYR A 293 -2.19 5.79 -2.14
CA TYR A 293 -1.17 6.50 -1.38
C TYR A 293 0.22 5.99 -1.71
N GLU A 294 1.13 6.91 -1.97
CA GLU A 294 2.55 6.65 -2.16
C GLU A 294 3.34 7.34 -1.05
N LEU A 295 4.24 6.59 -0.41
CA LEU A 295 5.16 7.13 0.57
C LEU A 295 6.37 7.70 -0.15
N LEU A 296 6.76 8.90 0.25
CA LEU A 296 7.90 9.64 -0.24
C LEU A 296 8.81 10.00 0.93
N LEU A 297 10.10 10.16 0.67
CA LEU A 297 11.02 10.75 1.62
C LEU A 297 11.27 12.18 1.17
N LYS A 298 10.83 13.16 1.96
CA LYS A 298 10.88 14.59 1.62
C LYS A 298 11.81 15.32 2.57
N GLN A 299 12.52 16.31 2.07
CA GLN A 299 13.24 17.24 2.92
C GLN A 299 12.25 18.05 3.77
N CYS A 300 12.53 18.17 5.05
CA CYS A 300 11.74 18.93 6.02
C CYS A 300 12.68 19.72 6.95
N GLU A 301 12.11 20.55 7.83
CA GLU A 301 12.92 21.33 8.77
C GLU A 301 13.79 20.41 9.66
N GLY A 302 15.10 20.61 9.58
CA GLY A 302 16.09 19.82 10.32
C GLY A 302 16.15 18.34 9.93
N GLY A 303 15.90 17.99 8.66
CA GLY A 303 16.22 16.66 8.12
C GLY A 303 15.29 16.15 7.02
N PHE A 304 14.95 14.86 7.07
CA PHE A 304 14.07 14.18 6.12
C PHE A 304 12.90 13.52 6.82
N CYS A 305 11.71 13.82 6.32
CA CYS A 305 10.44 13.35 6.84
C CYS A 305 9.75 12.44 5.82
N LEU A 306 8.99 11.50 6.35
CA LEU A 306 8.03 10.71 5.58
C LEU A 306 6.94 11.65 5.08
N GLY A 307 6.75 11.68 3.77
CA GLY A 307 5.69 12.42 3.11
C GLY A 307 4.73 11.46 2.43
N VAL A 308 3.44 11.75 2.50
CA VAL A 308 2.42 10.93 1.83
C VAL A 308 1.86 11.70 0.64
N GLN A 309 1.88 11.08 -0.53
CA GLN A 309 1.24 11.60 -1.72
C GLN A 309 -0.02 10.80 -2.04
N ARG A 310 -1.14 11.49 -2.22
CA ARG A 310 -2.37 10.89 -2.74
C ARG A 310 -2.33 10.87 -4.26
N LEU A 311 -2.50 9.70 -4.85
CA LEU A 311 -2.56 9.44 -6.28
C LEU A 311 -4.01 9.50 -6.76
N ALA A 312 -4.18 9.78 -8.05
CA ALA A 312 -5.48 9.66 -8.70
C ALA A 312 -5.88 8.18 -8.85
N ILE A 313 -7.19 7.91 -8.92
CA ILE A 313 -7.69 6.58 -9.24
C ILE A 313 -7.16 6.16 -10.62
N PRO A 314 -6.54 4.97 -10.77
CA PRO A 314 -6.14 4.46 -12.07
C PRO A 314 -7.33 4.45 -13.04
N GLU A 315 -7.18 5.15 -14.17
CA GLU A 315 -8.30 5.38 -15.09
C GLU A 315 -8.91 4.08 -15.63
N ALA A 316 -8.07 3.07 -15.87
CA ALA A 316 -8.46 1.74 -16.31
C ALA A 316 -9.39 1.05 -15.29
N GLU A 317 -9.04 1.09 -14.01
CA GLU A 317 -9.88 0.52 -12.94
C GLU A 317 -11.15 1.33 -12.75
N ALA A 318 -11.04 2.66 -12.74
CA ALA A 318 -12.18 3.55 -12.57
C ALA A 318 -13.29 3.28 -13.60
N VAL A 319 -12.93 3.14 -14.89
CA VAL A 319 -13.92 2.85 -15.94
C VAL A 319 -14.52 1.46 -15.80
N LEU A 320 -13.73 0.44 -15.41
CA LEU A 320 -14.23 -0.92 -15.22
C LEU A 320 -15.16 -1.05 -14.02
N TYR A 321 -14.85 -0.43 -12.88
CA TYR A 321 -15.77 -0.38 -11.73
C TYR A 321 -17.06 0.35 -12.09
N ALA A 322 -16.96 1.50 -12.75
CA ALA A 322 -18.11 2.30 -13.15
C ALA A 322 -19.04 1.55 -14.13
N GLN A 323 -18.46 0.86 -15.12
CA GLN A 323 -19.21 0.06 -16.08
C GLN A 323 -19.84 -1.19 -15.43
N GLN A 324 -19.19 -1.80 -14.45
CA GLN A 324 -19.79 -2.90 -13.68
C GLN A 324 -20.94 -2.43 -12.78
N ALA A 325 -20.83 -1.25 -12.15
CA ALA A 325 -21.92 -0.64 -11.40
C ALA A 325 -23.14 -0.35 -12.30
N TYR A 326 -22.89 0.17 -13.50
CA TYR A 326 -23.93 0.39 -14.52
C TYR A 326 -24.59 -0.93 -14.94
N ALA A 327 -23.80 -1.95 -15.27
CA ALA A 327 -24.30 -3.24 -15.73
C ALA A 327 -25.11 -3.97 -14.65
N ALA A 328 -24.63 -4.00 -13.40
CA ALA A 328 -25.33 -4.62 -12.28
C ALA A 328 -26.72 -4.01 -12.02
N ASN A 329 -26.95 -2.76 -12.43
CA ASN A 329 -28.25 -2.10 -12.29
C ASN A 329 -29.14 -2.23 -13.53
N THR A 330 -28.59 -2.48 -14.72
CA THR A 330 -29.33 -2.38 -16.00
C THR A 330 -29.48 -3.70 -16.76
N LEU A 331 -28.69 -4.74 -16.44
CA LEU A 331 -28.68 -6.02 -17.18
C LEU A 331 -30.02 -6.73 -17.23
N PHE A 332 -30.81 -6.63 -16.15
CA PHE A 332 -32.14 -7.22 -16.06
C PHE A 332 -33.25 -6.17 -16.29
N GLY A 333 -32.92 -5.02 -16.87
CA GLY A 333 -33.90 -4.00 -17.22
C GLY A 333 -34.95 -4.55 -18.20
N LEU A 334 -36.22 -4.29 -17.91
CA LEU A 334 -37.35 -4.85 -18.63
C LEU A 334 -38.34 -3.76 -19.03
N ARG A 335 -38.87 -3.85 -20.26
CA ARG A 335 -39.99 -3.03 -20.74
C ARG A 335 -41.24 -3.89 -20.91
N ALA A 336 -42.42 -3.29 -20.88
CA ALA A 336 -43.67 -3.99 -21.12
C ALA A 336 -43.63 -4.79 -22.44
N ALA A 337 -43.13 -4.13 -23.48
CA ALA A 337 -42.95 -4.65 -24.83
C ALA A 337 -42.00 -5.87 -24.93
N ASP A 338 -41.01 -5.97 -24.04
CA ASP A 338 -40.04 -7.07 -24.03
C ASP A 338 -40.68 -8.39 -23.58
N ARG A 339 -41.82 -8.33 -22.88
CA ARG A 339 -42.67 -9.49 -22.53
C ARG A 339 -43.77 -9.74 -23.57
N GLY A 340 -43.67 -9.13 -24.75
CA GLY A 340 -44.60 -9.26 -25.89
C GLY A 340 -45.73 -8.22 -25.89
N ASP A 341 -45.99 -7.60 -27.06
CA ASP A 341 -46.96 -6.51 -27.25
C ASP A 341 -48.38 -6.96 -27.63
N ASP A 342 -48.57 -8.25 -27.95
CA ASP A 342 -49.80 -8.75 -28.59
C ASP A 342 -51.02 -8.87 -27.65
N VAL A 343 -51.00 -8.21 -26.47
CA VAL A 343 -52.14 -8.23 -25.52
C VAL A 343 -53.41 -7.67 -26.16
N TYR A 344 -53.28 -6.73 -27.10
CA TYR A 344 -54.43 -6.14 -27.80
C TYR A 344 -54.97 -7.02 -28.93
N ALA A 345 -54.37 -8.17 -29.17
CA ALA A 345 -54.54 -8.90 -30.42
C ALA A 345 -54.55 -10.42 -30.28
N ALA A 346 -54.28 -10.91 -29.08
CA ALA A 346 -54.50 -12.28 -28.67
C ALA A 346 -55.66 -12.34 -27.67
N ASP A 347 -56.10 -13.56 -27.36
CA ASP A 347 -57.12 -13.82 -26.34
C ASP A 347 -56.67 -13.27 -24.97
N PRO A 348 -57.34 -12.22 -24.45
CA PRO A 348 -56.91 -11.55 -23.22
C PRO A 348 -57.14 -12.40 -21.95
N SER A 349 -57.90 -13.50 -22.03
CA SER A 349 -58.12 -14.41 -20.89
C SER A 349 -56.94 -15.34 -20.62
N ARG A 350 -56.09 -15.58 -21.61
CA ARG A 350 -54.98 -16.55 -21.53
C ARG A 350 -53.81 -16.07 -20.69
N GLN A 351 -53.12 -17.04 -20.11
CA GLN A 351 -51.86 -16.81 -19.37
C GLN A 351 -50.68 -16.81 -20.35
N LYS A 352 -49.66 -16.03 -20.01
CA LYS A 352 -48.47 -15.84 -20.84
C LYS A 352 -47.21 -16.40 -20.19
N LEU A 353 -46.48 -17.24 -20.91
CA LEU A 353 -45.07 -17.58 -20.65
C LEU A 353 -44.19 -16.86 -21.66
N TRP A 354 -43.09 -16.29 -21.20
CA TRP A 354 -42.13 -15.61 -22.07
C TRP A 354 -40.69 -15.96 -21.71
N LEU A 355 -39.83 -15.97 -22.73
CA LEU A 355 -38.40 -16.20 -22.64
C LEU A 355 -37.68 -15.12 -23.44
N ARG A 356 -36.68 -14.45 -22.87
CA ARG A 356 -35.94 -13.36 -23.49
C ARG A 356 -34.45 -13.63 -23.43
N PHE A 357 -33.79 -13.64 -24.59
CA PHE A 357 -32.34 -13.65 -24.73
C PHE A 357 -31.84 -12.24 -25.01
N ILE A 358 -30.78 -11.83 -24.32
CA ILE A 358 -30.21 -10.48 -24.39
C ILE A 358 -28.75 -10.63 -24.82
N GLY A 359 -28.35 -9.87 -25.84
CA GLY A 359 -26.96 -9.67 -26.23
C GLY A 359 -26.68 -8.18 -26.36
N GLY A 360 -25.52 -7.71 -25.94
CA GLY A 360 -25.20 -6.29 -26.05
C GLY A 360 -23.72 -5.99 -26.09
N ARG A 361 -23.40 -4.81 -26.61
CA ARG A 361 -22.07 -4.20 -26.57
C ARG A 361 -22.19 -2.80 -26.01
N SER A 362 -21.25 -2.39 -25.18
CA SER A 362 -21.22 -1.06 -24.60
C SER A 362 -19.84 -0.46 -24.78
N HIS A 363 -19.76 0.80 -25.20
CA HIS A 363 -18.52 1.58 -25.20
C HIS A 363 -18.74 2.78 -24.26
N GLN A 364 -18.14 2.73 -23.07
CA GLN A 364 -18.38 3.73 -22.02
C GLN A 364 -17.09 4.40 -21.61
N ASN A 365 -17.13 5.71 -21.42
CA ASN A 365 -16.01 6.52 -20.99
C ASN A 365 -16.26 7.16 -19.61
N ILE A 366 -15.19 7.34 -18.84
CA ILE A 366 -15.20 8.15 -17.63
C ILE A 366 -14.85 9.60 -17.93
N ARG A 367 -15.18 10.51 -17.02
CA ARG A 367 -14.63 11.87 -17.01
C ARG A 367 -13.11 11.76 -16.84
N GLY A 368 -12.34 12.31 -17.78
CA GLY A 368 -10.87 12.14 -17.82
C GLY A 368 -10.36 11.43 -19.08
N GLY A 369 -11.20 10.62 -19.74
CA GLY A 369 -10.96 10.18 -21.12
C GLY A 369 -10.75 8.68 -21.33
N ALA A 370 -10.50 7.88 -20.29
CA ALA A 370 -10.45 6.42 -20.44
C ALA A 370 -11.82 5.84 -20.83
N ALA A 371 -11.78 4.82 -21.69
CA ALA A 371 -12.96 4.13 -22.20
C ALA A 371 -12.81 2.61 -22.10
N ALA A 372 -13.91 1.92 -21.82
CA ALA A 372 -13.95 0.47 -21.75
C ALA A 372 -15.02 -0.10 -22.69
N ASP A 373 -14.66 -1.21 -23.34
CA ASP A 373 -15.53 -1.97 -24.21
C ASP A 373 -16.08 -3.18 -23.46
N GLY A 374 -17.41 -3.24 -23.36
CA GLY A 374 -18.16 -4.29 -22.68
C GLY A 374 -18.96 -5.14 -23.66
N ARG A 375 -19.10 -6.42 -23.34
CA ARG A 375 -19.99 -7.38 -24.01
C ARG A 375 -20.85 -8.07 -22.97
N ARG A 376 -22.16 -8.01 -23.14
CA ARG A 376 -23.13 -8.62 -22.22
C ARG A 376 -23.96 -9.70 -22.89
N LYS A 377 -24.31 -10.71 -22.11
CA LYS A 377 -25.25 -11.77 -22.50
C LYS A 377 -26.14 -12.14 -21.32
N GLY A 378 -27.38 -12.46 -21.59
CA GLY A 378 -28.32 -12.87 -20.54
C GLY A 378 -29.54 -13.59 -21.07
N VAL A 379 -30.24 -14.24 -20.14
CA VAL A 379 -31.52 -14.87 -20.35
C VAL A 379 -32.46 -14.48 -19.20
N GLN A 380 -33.69 -14.14 -19.54
CA GLN A 380 -34.78 -13.92 -18.60
C GLN A 380 -35.97 -14.79 -19.00
N ILE A 381 -36.69 -15.30 -18.02
CA ILE A 381 -37.91 -16.09 -18.20
C ILE A 381 -38.96 -15.56 -17.22
N GLY A 382 -40.22 -15.60 -17.60
CA GLY A 382 -41.31 -15.26 -16.69
C GLY A 382 -42.65 -15.75 -17.17
N GLY A 383 -43.58 -15.86 -16.24
CA GLY A 383 -44.91 -16.39 -16.47
C GLY A 383 -45.95 -15.62 -15.68
N GLU A 384 -47.12 -15.43 -16.27
CA GLU A 384 -48.29 -14.91 -15.58
C GLU A 384 -48.90 -16.02 -14.71
N VAL A 385 -49.06 -15.76 -13.43
CA VAL A 385 -49.66 -16.68 -12.45
C VAL A 385 -51.12 -16.33 -12.18
N PHE A 386 -51.52 -15.10 -12.47
CA PHE A 386 -52.88 -14.61 -12.32
C PHE A 386 -53.22 -13.69 -13.47
N VAL A 387 -54.40 -13.90 -14.06
CA VAL A 387 -54.97 -13.05 -15.12
C VAL A 387 -56.43 -12.81 -14.78
N ARG A 388 -56.85 -11.56 -14.85
CA ARG A 388 -58.25 -11.15 -14.74
C ARG A 388 -58.60 -10.27 -15.93
N GLN A 389 -59.64 -10.66 -16.64
CA GLN A 389 -60.23 -9.87 -17.71
C GLN A 389 -61.61 -9.38 -17.26
N ASN A 390 -61.88 -8.09 -17.47
CA ASN A 390 -63.20 -7.47 -17.34
C ASN A 390 -63.61 -6.86 -18.70
N GLU A 391 -64.83 -6.37 -18.82
CA GLU A 391 -65.26 -5.58 -19.98
C GLU A 391 -64.33 -4.37 -20.16
N GLY A 392 -63.52 -4.39 -21.22
CA GLY A 392 -62.60 -3.30 -21.56
C GLY A 392 -61.29 -3.23 -20.77
N SER A 393 -60.91 -4.24 -19.98
CA SER A 393 -59.58 -4.26 -19.35
C SER A 393 -59.03 -5.66 -19.05
N ARG A 394 -57.70 -5.74 -18.96
CA ARG A 394 -56.96 -6.94 -18.56
C ARG A 394 -55.92 -6.58 -17.51
N LEU A 395 -55.92 -7.30 -16.41
CA LEU A 395 -54.88 -7.29 -15.39
C LEU A 395 -54.16 -8.64 -15.40
N ALA A 396 -52.83 -8.63 -15.40
CA ALA A 396 -52.02 -9.82 -15.22
C ALA A 396 -50.93 -9.60 -14.19
N ILE A 397 -50.71 -10.61 -13.35
CA ILE A 397 -49.64 -10.64 -12.36
C ILE A 397 -48.77 -11.86 -12.67
N GLY A 398 -47.46 -11.68 -12.64
CA GLY A 398 -46.52 -12.74 -12.97
C GLY A 398 -45.25 -12.69 -12.17
N VAL A 399 -44.49 -13.78 -12.29
CA VAL A 399 -43.17 -13.94 -11.71
C VAL A 399 -42.13 -13.98 -12.83
N MET A 400 -40.91 -13.58 -12.51
CA MET A 400 -39.81 -13.57 -13.46
C MET A 400 -38.47 -13.85 -12.80
N GLY A 401 -37.54 -14.39 -13.57
CA GLY A 401 -36.17 -14.63 -13.14
C GLY A 401 -35.21 -14.67 -14.32
N GLY A 402 -33.92 -14.58 -14.03
CA GLY A 402 -32.92 -14.59 -15.09
C GLY A 402 -31.48 -14.72 -14.60
N ARG A 403 -30.60 -14.95 -15.57
CA ARG A 403 -29.15 -14.95 -15.41
C ARG A 403 -28.53 -14.06 -16.49
N ALA A 404 -27.58 -13.22 -16.09
CA ALA A 404 -26.87 -12.37 -17.01
C ALA A 404 -25.41 -12.22 -16.59
N GLY A 405 -24.56 -11.86 -17.54
CA GLY A 405 -23.18 -11.53 -17.28
C GLY A 405 -22.62 -10.57 -18.33
N GLN A 406 -21.54 -9.91 -17.94
CA GLN A 406 -20.80 -8.97 -18.76
C GLN A 406 -19.32 -9.22 -18.61
N HIS A 407 -18.59 -9.13 -19.72
CA HIS A 407 -17.14 -9.00 -19.74
C HIS A 407 -16.80 -7.64 -20.30
N ALA A 408 -15.83 -6.94 -19.72
CA ALA A 408 -15.34 -5.69 -20.27
C ALA A 408 -13.82 -5.62 -20.20
N SER A 409 -13.23 -4.85 -21.11
CA SER A 409 -11.79 -4.64 -21.22
C SER A 409 -11.47 -3.18 -21.52
N VAL A 410 -10.34 -2.73 -21.01
CA VAL A 410 -9.76 -1.41 -21.30
C VAL A 410 -8.30 -1.62 -21.72
N ASN A 411 -7.93 -1.02 -22.85
CA ASN A 411 -6.55 -0.92 -23.32
C ASN A 411 -6.25 0.56 -23.48
N GLY A 412 -5.42 1.13 -22.60
CA GLY A 412 -5.13 2.56 -22.59
C GLY A 412 -3.79 2.89 -21.95
N LYS A 413 -3.49 4.19 -21.78
CA LYS A 413 -2.22 4.68 -21.23
C LYS A 413 -1.91 4.19 -19.80
N GLY A 414 -2.92 3.72 -19.07
CA GLY A 414 -2.81 3.18 -17.71
C GLY A 414 -2.70 1.65 -17.60
N GLY A 415 -2.42 0.94 -18.71
CA GLY A 415 -2.29 -0.53 -18.74
C GLY A 415 -3.52 -1.26 -19.27
N ALA A 416 -3.38 -2.56 -19.51
CA ALA A 416 -4.49 -3.43 -19.92
C ALA A 416 -5.20 -3.99 -18.69
N ALA A 417 -6.52 -3.83 -18.61
CA ALA A 417 -7.32 -4.40 -17.53
C ALA A 417 -8.61 -5.00 -18.05
N GLY A 418 -9.08 -6.03 -17.35
CA GLY A 418 -10.28 -6.79 -17.68
C GLY A 418 -11.23 -6.93 -16.50
N SER A 419 -12.53 -6.97 -16.76
CA SER A 419 -13.54 -7.24 -15.75
C SER A 419 -14.53 -8.32 -16.20
N TYR A 420 -15.06 -9.02 -15.22
CA TYR A 420 -16.09 -10.03 -15.40
C TYR A 420 -17.15 -9.92 -14.32
N LEU A 421 -18.40 -9.86 -14.75
CA LEU A 421 -19.59 -9.79 -13.93
C LEU A 421 -20.51 -10.95 -14.32
N HIS A 422 -21.08 -11.63 -13.34
CA HIS A 422 -22.23 -12.50 -13.56
C HIS A 422 -23.18 -12.47 -12.37
N GLY A 423 -24.46 -12.65 -12.63
CA GLY A 423 -25.46 -12.59 -11.59
C GLY A 423 -26.79 -13.20 -11.99
N TYR A 424 -27.66 -13.21 -11.00
CA TYR A 424 -29.01 -13.75 -11.08
C TYR A 424 -29.98 -12.71 -10.51
N GLY A 425 -31.18 -12.70 -11.06
CA GLY A 425 -32.27 -11.86 -10.59
C GLY A 425 -33.58 -12.64 -10.54
N GLY A 426 -34.46 -12.25 -9.62
CA GLY A 426 -35.80 -12.79 -9.48
C GLY A 426 -36.76 -11.71 -8.99
N GLY A 427 -38.00 -11.75 -9.45
CA GLY A 427 -38.97 -10.69 -9.18
C GLY A 427 -40.39 -11.01 -9.60
N VAL A 428 -41.23 -10.01 -9.44
CA VAL A 428 -42.65 -10.02 -9.80
C VAL A 428 -42.97 -8.85 -10.72
N TYR A 429 -44.02 -8.99 -11.50
CA TYR A 429 -44.56 -7.92 -12.33
C TYR A 429 -46.08 -7.92 -12.32
N ALA A 430 -46.65 -6.75 -12.60
CA ALA A 430 -48.07 -6.56 -12.84
C ALA A 430 -48.26 -5.69 -14.09
N ALA A 431 -49.15 -6.12 -14.98
CA ALA A 431 -49.46 -5.42 -16.22
C ALA A 431 -50.97 -5.22 -16.33
N TRP A 432 -51.39 -3.97 -16.47
CA TRP A 432 -52.76 -3.58 -16.73
C TRP A 432 -52.88 -2.97 -18.13
N HIS A 433 -53.89 -3.40 -18.88
CA HIS A 433 -54.19 -2.89 -20.21
C HIS A 433 -55.67 -2.52 -20.30
N GLN A 434 -55.95 -1.33 -20.83
CA GLN A 434 -57.28 -0.95 -21.27
C GLN A 434 -57.51 -1.52 -22.67
N LEU A 435 -58.59 -2.26 -22.87
CA LEU A 435 -58.94 -2.89 -24.13
C LEU A 435 -60.09 -2.10 -24.77
N ARG A 436 -59.81 -1.37 -25.85
CA ARG A 436 -60.81 -0.67 -26.66
C ARG A 436 -60.86 -1.24 -28.07
N ASP A 437 -61.87 -0.82 -28.82
CA ASP A 437 -62.01 -1.18 -30.23
C ASP A 437 -60.73 -0.92 -31.03
N LYS A 438 -60.57 -1.74 -32.07
CA LYS A 438 -59.42 -1.70 -32.99
C LYS A 438 -58.05 -1.80 -32.28
N GLN A 439 -58.01 -2.48 -31.13
CA GLN A 439 -56.78 -2.81 -30.42
C GLN A 439 -56.08 -1.57 -29.83
N THR A 440 -56.86 -0.57 -29.42
CA THR A 440 -56.37 0.68 -28.82
C THR A 440 -56.51 0.66 -27.31
N GLY A 441 -55.78 1.53 -26.61
CA GLY A 441 -55.97 1.77 -25.18
C GLY A 441 -54.69 2.07 -24.41
N ALA A 442 -54.87 2.54 -23.18
CA ALA A 442 -53.79 2.77 -22.23
C ALA A 442 -53.20 1.45 -21.71
N TYR A 443 -51.97 1.51 -21.21
CA TYR A 443 -51.39 0.44 -20.40
C TYR A 443 -50.56 1.02 -19.27
N LEU A 444 -50.47 0.24 -18.20
CA LEU A 444 -49.61 0.47 -17.06
C LEU A 444 -48.92 -0.85 -16.71
N ASP A 445 -47.60 -0.82 -16.63
CA ASP A 445 -46.77 -1.96 -16.31
C ASP A 445 -45.87 -1.63 -15.12
N GLY A 446 -45.71 -2.58 -14.21
CA GLY A 446 -44.86 -2.44 -13.04
C GLY A 446 -44.09 -3.71 -12.77
N TRP A 447 -42.83 -3.58 -12.35
CA TRP A 447 -42.04 -4.71 -11.91
C TRP A 447 -41.12 -4.37 -10.74
N LEU A 448 -40.85 -5.37 -9.91
CA LEU A 448 -39.91 -5.33 -8.79
C LEU A 448 -39.06 -6.58 -8.81
N GLN A 449 -37.74 -6.44 -8.76
CA GLN A 449 -36.81 -7.56 -8.75
C GLN A 449 -35.63 -7.33 -7.83
N TYR A 450 -35.18 -8.42 -7.21
CA TYR A 450 -33.96 -8.47 -6.44
C TYR A 450 -32.86 -9.14 -7.26
N GLN A 451 -31.66 -8.58 -7.21
CA GLN A 451 -30.53 -9.02 -8.03
C GLN A 451 -29.29 -9.22 -7.16
N ARG A 452 -28.47 -10.21 -7.53
CA ARG A 452 -27.15 -10.46 -6.93
C ARG A 452 -26.12 -10.75 -8.01
N PHE A 453 -24.98 -10.08 -7.92
CA PHE A 453 -23.86 -10.26 -8.83
C PHE A 453 -22.56 -10.57 -8.09
N LYS A 454 -21.72 -11.35 -8.75
CA LYS A 454 -20.31 -11.54 -8.40
C LYS A 454 -19.46 -10.86 -9.47
N HIS A 455 -18.47 -10.12 -9.01
CA HIS A 455 -17.58 -9.32 -9.83
C HIS A 455 -16.15 -9.84 -9.68
N ARG A 456 -15.39 -9.71 -10.77
CA ARG A 456 -13.96 -9.92 -10.80
C ARG A 456 -13.33 -8.83 -11.67
N ILE A 457 -12.31 -8.14 -11.17
CA ILE A 457 -11.46 -7.25 -11.96
C ILE A 457 -10.06 -7.84 -11.93
N ASN A 458 -9.40 -7.89 -13.08
CA ASN A 458 -8.00 -8.26 -13.18
C ASN A 458 -7.26 -7.12 -13.89
N ASP A 459 -6.12 -6.73 -13.35
CA ASP A 459 -5.11 -5.94 -14.04
C ASP A 459 -3.83 -6.78 -14.20
N GLU A 460 -2.74 -6.16 -14.64
CA GLU A 460 -1.45 -6.82 -14.89
C GLU A 460 -0.85 -7.49 -13.64
N ASN A 461 -1.20 -7.02 -12.44
CA ASN A 461 -0.56 -7.42 -11.19
C ASN A 461 -1.52 -8.06 -10.18
N ARG A 462 -2.84 -7.84 -10.28
CA ARG A 462 -3.81 -8.29 -9.26
C ARG A 462 -5.17 -8.70 -9.81
N ALA A 463 -5.92 -9.41 -8.96
CA ALA A 463 -7.28 -9.86 -9.23
C ALA A 463 -8.21 -9.61 -8.04
N GLU A 464 -9.08 -8.62 -8.17
CA GLU A 464 -10.05 -8.23 -7.14
C GLU A 464 -11.40 -8.92 -7.33
N ARG A 465 -12.03 -9.36 -6.25
CA ARG A 465 -13.36 -10.01 -6.28
C ARG A 465 -14.28 -9.41 -5.25
N TYR A 466 -15.48 -9.05 -5.68
CA TYR A 466 -16.49 -8.48 -4.80
C TYR A 466 -17.91 -8.87 -5.24
N LYS A 467 -18.91 -8.50 -4.44
CA LYS A 467 -20.32 -8.82 -4.69
C LYS A 467 -21.14 -7.55 -4.64
N THR A 468 -22.15 -7.48 -5.50
CA THR A 468 -23.21 -6.47 -5.41
C THR A 468 -24.55 -7.14 -5.28
N LYS A 469 -25.48 -6.45 -4.61
CA LYS A 469 -26.85 -6.91 -4.44
C LYS A 469 -27.79 -5.73 -4.24
N GLY A 470 -29.06 -5.91 -4.58
CA GLY A 470 -30.06 -4.90 -4.28
C GLY A 470 -31.33 -5.08 -5.08
N TRP A 471 -32.25 -4.14 -4.85
CA TRP A 471 -33.55 -4.10 -5.48
C TRP A 471 -33.55 -3.11 -6.64
N THR A 472 -34.29 -3.46 -7.68
CA THR A 472 -34.65 -2.54 -8.75
C THR A 472 -36.13 -2.64 -8.99
N ALA A 473 -36.76 -1.52 -9.30
CA ALA A 473 -38.18 -1.45 -9.57
C ALA A 473 -38.43 -0.56 -10.79
N SER A 474 -39.55 -0.76 -11.48
CA SER A 474 -39.94 0.12 -12.57
C SER A 474 -41.45 0.23 -12.67
N VAL A 475 -41.88 1.38 -13.16
CA VAL A 475 -43.25 1.62 -13.62
C VAL A 475 -43.16 2.22 -15.02
N GLU A 476 -43.87 1.63 -15.97
CA GLU A 476 -43.98 2.07 -17.35
C GLU A 476 -45.47 2.30 -17.69
N GLY A 477 -45.76 3.40 -18.37
CA GLY A 477 -47.11 3.69 -18.85
C GLY A 477 -47.08 4.21 -20.28
N GLY A 478 -48.19 4.02 -21.00
CA GLY A 478 -48.33 4.55 -22.35
C GLY A 478 -49.72 4.32 -22.92
N TYR A 479 -49.88 4.68 -24.20
CA TYR A 479 -51.15 4.57 -24.89
C TYR A 479 -50.96 4.05 -26.30
N ASN A 480 -51.69 3.00 -26.70
CA ASN A 480 -51.64 2.48 -28.06
C ASN A 480 -52.71 3.17 -28.93
N ALA A 481 -52.33 4.19 -29.69
CA ALA A 481 -53.24 4.92 -30.59
C ALA A 481 -53.20 4.34 -31.99
N LEU A 482 -54.37 4.01 -32.56
CA LEU A 482 -54.51 3.72 -33.99
C LEU A 482 -54.49 5.04 -34.76
N VAL A 483 -53.63 5.14 -35.76
CA VAL A 483 -53.46 6.37 -36.55
C VAL A 483 -53.90 6.17 -38.00
N ALA A 484 -53.75 4.96 -38.53
CA ALA A 484 -54.27 4.60 -39.84
C ALA A 484 -54.64 3.12 -39.88
N GLU A 485 -55.65 2.79 -40.69
CA GLU A 485 -56.00 1.42 -41.04
C GLU A 485 -56.35 1.33 -42.52
N GLY A 486 -56.11 0.18 -43.11
CA GLY A 486 -56.41 -0.07 -44.52
C GLY A 486 -56.25 -1.53 -44.89
N VAL A 487 -56.40 -1.81 -46.17
CA VAL A 487 -56.28 -3.15 -46.76
C VAL A 487 -55.22 -3.10 -47.85
N VAL A 488 -54.27 -4.04 -47.84
CA VAL A 488 -53.17 -4.09 -48.82
C VAL A 488 -53.12 -5.47 -49.49
N GLY A 489 -52.92 -5.50 -50.80
CA GLY A 489 -52.85 -6.73 -51.60
C GLY A 489 -54.15 -7.55 -51.56
N LYS A 490 -54.05 -8.89 -51.55
CA LYS A 490 -55.14 -9.88 -51.53
C LYS A 490 -56.04 -9.84 -50.26
N GLY A 491 -56.47 -8.67 -49.82
CA GLY A 491 -57.36 -8.48 -48.67
C GLY A 491 -56.68 -8.59 -47.30
N ASN A 492 -55.38 -8.26 -47.17
CA ASN A 492 -54.70 -8.27 -45.86
C ASN A 492 -54.95 -6.96 -45.11
N ASN A 493 -55.40 -7.04 -43.86
CA ASN A 493 -55.62 -5.86 -43.02
C ASN A 493 -54.29 -5.31 -42.50
N VAL A 494 -54.12 -4.00 -42.64
CA VAL A 494 -52.95 -3.26 -42.16
C VAL A 494 -53.42 -2.19 -41.18
N ARG A 495 -52.80 -2.14 -40.00
CA ARG A 495 -53.04 -1.09 -39.00
C ARG A 495 -51.75 -0.47 -38.55
N PHE A 496 -51.71 0.86 -38.49
CA PHE A 496 -50.58 1.63 -38.04
C PHE A 496 -50.88 2.28 -36.68
N TYR A 497 -49.98 2.06 -35.72
CA TYR A 497 -50.12 2.54 -34.36
C TYR A 497 -48.96 3.45 -33.96
N LEU A 498 -49.28 4.50 -33.21
CA LEU A 498 -48.32 5.28 -32.46
C LEU A 498 -48.54 5.08 -30.97
N GLN A 499 -47.44 4.84 -30.25
CA GLN A 499 -47.44 4.51 -28.83
C GLN A 499 -46.48 5.43 -28.07
N PRO A 500 -46.95 6.60 -27.58
CA PRO A 500 -46.24 7.34 -26.56
C PRO A 500 -46.07 6.49 -25.30
N GLN A 501 -44.90 6.57 -24.69
CA GLN A 501 -44.51 5.73 -23.56
C GLN A 501 -43.53 6.47 -22.64
N ALA A 502 -43.72 6.27 -21.33
CA ALA A 502 -42.84 6.77 -20.29
C ALA A 502 -42.56 5.68 -19.27
N GLN A 503 -41.34 5.66 -18.71
CA GLN A 503 -40.92 4.67 -17.73
C GLN A 503 -40.00 5.30 -16.70
N PHE A 504 -40.24 4.97 -15.43
CA PHE A 504 -39.41 5.38 -14.29
C PHE A 504 -38.86 4.14 -13.62
N THR A 505 -37.54 4.08 -13.47
CA THR A 505 -36.84 2.89 -12.95
C THR A 505 -35.96 3.27 -11.78
N TYR A 506 -36.17 2.62 -10.64
CA TYR A 506 -35.28 2.68 -9.49
C TYR A 506 -34.15 1.66 -9.65
N LEU A 507 -32.91 2.13 -9.48
CA LEU A 507 -31.67 1.38 -9.63
C LEU A 507 -30.95 1.33 -8.28
N GLY A 508 -31.15 0.26 -7.51
CA GLY A 508 -30.69 0.12 -6.13
C GLY A 508 -29.72 -1.04 -5.88
N VAL A 509 -29.03 -1.54 -6.92
CA VAL A 509 -27.98 -2.56 -6.74
C VAL A 509 -26.69 -1.88 -6.33
N ASN A 510 -26.19 -2.21 -5.13
CA ASN A 510 -25.01 -1.61 -4.54
C ASN A 510 -23.96 -2.66 -4.13
N GLY A 511 -22.73 -2.19 -3.92
CA GLY A 511 -21.66 -2.96 -3.27
C GLY A 511 -20.47 -2.08 -2.94
N GLY A 512 -19.65 -2.59 -2.02
CA GLY A 512 -18.37 -2.02 -1.64
C GLY A 512 -17.51 -3.11 -1.01
N PHE A 513 -16.20 -2.92 -1.03
CA PHE A 513 -15.23 -3.86 -0.50
C PHE A 513 -13.91 -3.14 -0.20
N THR A 514 -13.02 -3.80 0.52
CA THR A 514 -11.63 -3.37 0.66
C THR A 514 -10.80 -4.21 -0.30
N ASP A 515 -10.03 -3.57 -1.17
CA ASP A 515 -9.17 -4.28 -2.12
C ASP A 515 -7.95 -4.90 -1.44
N SER A 516 -7.14 -5.66 -2.19
CA SER A 516 -5.94 -6.31 -1.68
C SER A 516 -4.86 -5.35 -1.17
N GLU A 517 -4.96 -4.05 -1.47
CA GLU A 517 -4.05 -3.02 -0.98
C GLU A 517 -4.59 -2.28 0.25
N GLY A 518 -5.78 -2.63 0.72
CA GLY A 518 -6.40 -2.00 1.89
C GLY A 518 -7.17 -0.71 1.57
N THR A 519 -7.41 -0.40 0.30
CA THR A 519 -8.25 0.75 -0.10
C THR A 519 -9.72 0.38 -0.01
N ALA A 520 -10.49 1.26 0.64
CA ALA A 520 -11.95 1.15 0.67
C ALA A 520 -12.51 1.58 -0.69
N VAL A 521 -13.14 0.63 -1.39
CA VAL A 521 -13.76 0.80 -2.70
C VAL A 521 -15.28 0.75 -2.58
N GLY A 522 -15.95 1.82 -3.00
CA GLY A 522 -17.41 1.92 -3.06
C GLY A 522 -17.91 2.13 -4.48
N LEU A 523 -18.96 1.41 -4.89
CA LEU A 523 -19.61 1.68 -6.18
C LEU A 523 -20.59 2.85 -6.06
N LEU A 524 -20.52 3.76 -7.03
CA LEU A 524 -21.38 4.94 -7.09
C LEU A 524 -22.57 4.74 -8.02
N GLY A 525 -23.64 5.48 -7.75
CA GLY A 525 -24.85 5.50 -8.57
C GLY A 525 -25.95 4.54 -8.10
N SER A 526 -25.77 3.79 -7.01
CA SER A 526 -26.89 3.07 -6.40
C SER A 526 -27.92 4.03 -5.78
N GLY A 527 -29.17 3.58 -5.67
CA GLY A 527 -30.29 4.33 -5.12
C GLY A 527 -30.68 5.51 -5.98
N GLN A 528 -30.66 5.33 -7.30
CA GLN A 528 -30.96 6.39 -8.26
C GLN A 528 -32.20 6.07 -9.10
N TRP A 529 -32.78 7.13 -9.67
CA TRP A 529 -33.87 7.02 -10.64
C TRP A 529 -33.37 7.23 -12.06
N GLN A 530 -33.87 6.42 -12.98
CA GLN A 530 -33.76 6.57 -14.42
C GLN A 530 -35.15 6.79 -15.03
N SER A 531 -35.31 7.89 -15.75
CA SER A 531 -36.50 8.21 -16.52
C SER A 531 -36.27 7.88 -17.99
N ARG A 532 -37.29 7.36 -18.67
CA ARG A 532 -37.34 7.16 -20.11
C ARG A 532 -38.64 7.74 -20.63
N ALA A 533 -38.58 8.56 -21.66
CA ALA A 533 -39.75 9.02 -22.40
C ALA A 533 -39.52 8.79 -23.88
N GLY A 534 -40.55 8.39 -24.63
CA GLY A 534 -40.38 8.10 -26.04
C GLY A 534 -41.67 7.81 -26.77
N ILE A 535 -41.54 7.58 -28.07
CA ILE A 535 -42.63 7.23 -28.96
C ILE A 535 -42.21 5.99 -29.74
N ARG A 536 -43.15 5.06 -29.90
CA ARG A 536 -42.99 3.86 -30.71
C ARG A 536 -44.04 3.80 -31.80
N ALA A 537 -43.60 3.66 -33.04
CA ALA A 537 -44.44 3.35 -34.18
C ALA A 537 -44.42 1.84 -34.43
N LYS A 538 -45.59 1.24 -34.72
CA LYS A 538 -45.69 -0.17 -35.09
C LYS A 538 -46.78 -0.36 -36.15
N THR A 539 -46.51 -1.24 -37.11
CA THR A 539 -47.46 -1.57 -38.17
C THR A 539 -47.83 -3.03 -38.03
N ARG A 540 -49.12 -3.35 -37.95
CA ARG A 540 -49.61 -4.73 -37.88
C ARG A 540 -50.10 -5.18 -39.25
N PHE A 541 -49.55 -6.28 -39.75
CA PHE A 541 -50.00 -6.99 -40.94
C PHE A 541 -50.65 -8.31 -40.52
N ALA A 542 -51.96 -8.43 -40.72
CA ALA A 542 -52.68 -9.68 -40.49
C ALA A 542 -52.74 -10.46 -41.82
N LEU A 543 -51.91 -11.50 -41.95
CA LEU A 543 -51.84 -12.32 -43.15
C LEU A 543 -52.88 -13.43 -43.11
N ARG A 544 -53.48 -13.76 -44.27
CA ARG A 544 -54.52 -14.81 -44.39
C ARG A 544 -54.11 -16.21 -43.92
N ASN A 545 -52.81 -16.50 -43.86
CA ASN A 545 -52.27 -17.78 -43.39
C ASN A 545 -52.20 -17.91 -41.85
N GLY A 546 -52.80 -16.97 -41.10
CA GLY A 546 -52.81 -16.99 -39.64
C GLY A 546 -51.51 -16.49 -38.99
N VAL A 547 -50.65 -15.85 -39.78
CA VAL A 547 -49.42 -15.19 -39.32
C VAL A 547 -49.66 -13.69 -39.17
N ASN A 548 -49.28 -13.13 -38.02
CA ASN A 548 -49.30 -11.69 -37.79
C ASN A 548 -47.86 -11.16 -37.78
N LEU A 549 -47.57 -10.13 -38.56
CA LEU A 549 -46.26 -9.47 -38.55
C LEU A 549 -46.40 -8.04 -38.03
N GLN A 550 -45.49 -7.64 -37.16
CA GLN A 550 -45.50 -6.35 -36.50
C GLN A 550 -44.10 -5.71 -36.45
N PRO A 551 -43.60 -5.13 -37.55
CA PRO A 551 -42.43 -4.27 -37.50
C PRO A 551 -42.68 -3.04 -36.60
N PHE A 552 -41.63 -2.60 -35.92
CA PHE A 552 -41.68 -1.41 -35.08
C PHE A 552 -40.39 -0.60 -35.17
N ALA A 553 -40.52 0.69 -34.91
CA ALA A 553 -39.42 1.61 -34.62
C ALA A 553 -39.78 2.45 -33.40
N ALA A 554 -38.80 2.81 -32.58
CA ALA A 554 -39.01 3.67 -31.42
C ALA A 554 -37.84 4.62 -31.22
N PHE A 555 -38.16 5.80 -30.73
CA PHE A 555 -37.20 6.77 -30.27
C PHE A 555 -37.47 7.05 -28.79
N ASN A 556 -36.43 7.00 -27.95
CA ASN A 556 -36.54 7.28 -26.53
C ASN A 556 -35.43 8.23 -26.07
N VAL A 557 -35.77 9.09 -25.12
CA VAL A 557 -34.82 9.89 -24.33
C VAL A 557 -34.73 9.23 -22.96
N LEU A 558 -33.53 8.90 -22.53
CA LEU A 558 -33.25 8.34 -21.21
C LEU A 558 -32.47 9.36 -20.40
N HIS A 559 -32.85 9.58 -19.15
CA HIS A 559 -32.14 10.43 -18.21
C HIS A 559 -31.93 9.73 -16.88
N ARG A 560 -30.71 9.82 -16.34
CA ARG A 560 -30.34 9.29 -15.02
C ARG A 560 -30.06 10.42 -14.04
N SER A 561 -30.62 10.31 -12.85
CA SER A 561 -30.42 11.30 -11.77
C SER A 561 -28.96 11.35 -11.28
N LYS A 562 -28.23 10.23 -11.30
CA LYS A 562 -26.82 10.14 -10.90
C LYS A 562 -25.96 9.52 -12.01
N SER A 563 -24.65 9.78 -11.97
CA SER A 563 -23.69 9.04 -12.78
C SER A 563 -23.23 7.79 -12.02
N PHE A 564 -23.07 6.66 -12.72
CA PHE A 564 -22.39 5.49 -12.16
C PHE A 564 -20.89 5.73 -12.10
N GLY A 565 -20.21 5.09 -11.15
CA GLY A 565 -18.81 5.37 -10.87
C GLY A 565 -18.22 4.50 -9.78
N VAL A 566 -17.05 4.91 -9.31
CA VAL A 566 -16.35 4.34 -8.18
C VAL A 566 -15.85 5.46 -7.25
N GLU A 567 -15.84 5.16 -5.96
CA GLU A 567 -15.18 5.93 -4.93
C GLU A 567 -14.08 5.09 -4.30
N MET A 568 -12.85 5.61 -4.23
CA MET A 568 -11.70 4.95 -3.63
C MET A 568 -11.04 5.93 -2.66
N ASP A 569 -11.05 5.59 -1.36
CA ASP A 569 -10.49 6.44 -0.31
C ASP A 569 -10.94 7.92 -0.38
N GLY A 570 -12.20 8.15 -0.75
CA GLY A 570 -12.83 9.48 -0.89
C GLY A 570 -12.63 10.17 -2.24
N GLU A 571 -11.79 9.66 -3.14
CA GLU A 571 -11.72 10.14 -4.52
C GLU A 571 -12.84 9.52 -5.35
N LYS A 572 -13.39 10.26 -6.32
CA LYS A 572 -14.54 9.82 -7.12
C LYS A 572 -14.26 9.90 -8.61
N GLN A 573 -14.55 8.82 -9.31
CA GLN A 573 -14.58 8.80 -10.77
C GLN A 573 -15.90 8.26 -11.30
N THR A 574 -16.42 8.88 -12.35
CA THR A 574 -17.77 8.57 -12.86
C THR A 574 -17.82 8.51 -14.38
N LEU A 575 -18.76 7.71 -14.90
CA LEU A 575 -19.09 7.68 -16.32
C LEU A 575 -19.52 9.07 -16.82
N ALA A 576 -19.13 9.38 -18.05
CA ALA A 576 -19.59 10.54 -18.77
C ALA A 576 -21.06 10.37 -19.20
N GLY A 577 -21.81 11.47 -19.16
CA GLY A 577 -23.18 11.50 -19.66
C GLY A 577 -24.23 10.88 -18.73
N ARG A 578 -25.31 11.63 -18.51
CA ARG A 578 -26.51 11.18 -17.78
C ARG A 578 -27.73 11.03 -18.67
N THR A 579 -27.70 11.64 -19.85
CA THR A 579 -28.76 11.60 -20.84
C THR A 579 -28.29 10.83 -22.06
N ALA A 580 -29.14 9.96 -22.59
CA ALA A 580 -28.87 9.23 -23.83
C ALA A 580 -30.12 9.23 -24.71
N LEU A 581 -29.92 9.40 -26.01
CA LEU A 581 -30.96 9.17 -27.01
C LEU A 581 -30.85 7.72 -27.48
N GLU A 582 -31.98 7.04 -27.58
CA GLU A 582 -32.08 5.65 -28.01
C GLU A 582 -32.96 5.53 -29.25
N GLY A 583 -32.40 4.95 -30.31
CA GLY A 583 -33.18 4.41 -31.43
C GLY A 583 -33.34 2.91 -31.28
N ARG A 584 -34.55 2.39 -31.47
CA ARG A 584 -34.85 0.95 -31.51
C ARG A 584 -35.66 0.60 -32.75
N PHE A 585 -35.43 -0.58 -33.29
CA PHE A 585 -36.26 -1.15 -34.35
C PHE A 585 -36.29 -2.67 -34.23
N GLY A 586 -37.26 -3.30 -34.88
CA GLY A 586 -37.38 -4.75 -34.88
C GLY A 586 -38.69 -5.22 -35.48
N ILE A 587 -38.96 -6.51 -35.31
CA ILE A 587 -40.17 -7.16 -35.81
C ILE A 587 -40.65 -8.20 -34.80
N GLU A 588 -41.96 -8.27 -34.63
CA GLU A 588 -42.63 -9.36 -33.93
C GLU A 588 -43.45 -10.16 -34.93
N ALA A 589 -43.38 -11.48 -34.85
CA ALA A 589 -44.15 -12.42 -35.66
C ALA A 589 -44.97 -13.33 -34.72
N GLY A 590 -46.27 -13.43 -34.97
CA GLY A 590 -47.18 -14.31 -34.25
C GLY A 590 -47.73 -15.41 -35.14
N TRP A 591 -47.86 -16.63 -34.60
CA TRP A 591 -48.37 -17.80 -35.31
C TRP A 591 -49.57 -18.40 -34.58
N LYS A 592 -50.64 -18.67 -35.33
CA LYS A 592 -51.81 -19.44 -34.87
C LYS A 592 -52.44 -18.93 -33.54
N GLY A 593 -52.23 -17.66 -33.21
CA GLY A 593 -52.82 -17.00 -32.04
C GLY A 593 -52.27 -17.38 -30.66
N HIS A 594 -51.30 -18.29 -30.55
CA HIS A 594 -50.79 -18.77 -29.26
C HIS A 594 -49.27 -18.69 -29.09
N MET A 595 -48.52 -18.38 -30.16
CA MET A 595 -47.07 -18.20 -30.11
C MET A 595 -46.64 -16.90 -30.79
N SER A 596 -45.67 -16.18 -30.21
CA SER A 596 -44.99 -15.09 -30.92
C SER A 596 -43.49 -15.07 -30.64
N ALA A 597 -42.74 -14.56 -31.61
CA ALA A 597 -41.32 -14.29 -31.50
C ALA A 597 -41.04 -12.85 -31.92
N ARG A 598 -40.19 -12.17 -31.15
CA ARG A 598 -39.76 -10.81 -31.41
C ARG A 598 -38.26 -10.73 -31.44
N ILE A 599 -37.73 -10.11 -32.50
CA ILE A 599 -36.34 -9.69 -32.55
C ILE A 599 -36.28 -8.17 -32.60
N GLY A 600 -35.37 -7.57 -31.83
CA GLY A 600 -35.18 -6.13 -31.82
C GLY A 600 -33.73 -5.75 -31.60
N TYR A 601 -33.36 -4.61 -32.16
CA TYR A 601 -32.06 -3.97 -31.99
C TYR A 601 -32.26 -2.54 -31.48
N GLY A 602 -31.37 -2.11 -30.59
CA GLY A 602 -31.31 -0.76 -30.05
C GLY A 602 -29.90 -0.21 -30.02
N LYS A 603 -29.76 1.09 -30.31
CA LYS A 603 -28.51 1.83 -30.18
C LYS A 603 -28.76 3.11 -29.41
N ARG A 604 -27.84 3.44 -28.50
CA ARG A 604 -27.85 4.65 -27.69
C ARG A 604 -26.66 5.56 -28.00
N THR A 605 -26.82 6.86 -27.78
CA THR A 605 -25.76 7.85 -27.96
C THR A 605 -24.64 7.74 -26.93
N ASP A 606 -24.87 7.06 -25.80
CA ASP A 606 -23.85 6.75 -24.79
C ASP A 606 -23.11 5.44 -25.06
N GLY A 607 -23.09 4.99 -26.33
CA GLY A 607 -22.30 3.85 -26.79
C GLY A 607 -22.90 2.47 -26.53
N ASP A 608 -24.03 2.37 -25.83
CA ASP A 608 -24.72 1.10 -25.57
C ASP A 608 -25.50 0.60 -26.80
N LYS A 609 -25.37 -0.69 -27.10
CA LYS A 609 -26.04 -1.41 -28.19
C LYS A 609 -26.62 -2.69 -27.62
N GLU A 610 -27.88 -2.98 -27.94
CA GLU A 610 -28.58 -4.17 -27.47
C GLU A 610 -29.31 -4.85 -28.62
N ALA A 611 -29.24 -6.17 -28.66
CA ALA A 611 -30.12 -7.02 -29.43
C ALA A 611 -30.85 -7.97 -28.48
N ALA A 612 -32.13 -8.19 -28.73
CA ALA A 612 -32.93 -9.10 -27.92
C ALA A 612 -33.81 -9.98 -28.82
N LEU A 613 -33.89 -11.26 -28.44
CA LEU A 613 -34.85 -12.22 -28.98
C LEU A 613 -35.80 -12.60 -27.85
N SER A 614 -37.11 -12.39 -28.04
CA SER A 614 -38.14 -12.75 -27.07
C SER A 614 -39.10 -13.74 -27.70
N LEU A 615 -39.38 -14.83 -27.01
CA LEU A 615 -40.35 -15.86 -27.37
C LEU A 615 -41.50 -15.83 -26.36
N LYS A 616 -42.71 -16.04 -26.84
CA LYS A 616 -43.94 -15.97 -26.05
C LYS A 616 -44.86 -17.12 -26.41
N TRP A 617 -45.48 -17.69 -25.39
CA TRP A 617 -46.54 -18.70 -25.49
C TRP A 617 -47.76 -18.28 -24.68
N LEU A 618 -48.95 -18.54 -25.20
CA LEU A 618 -50.24 -18.32 -24.55
C LEU A 618 -50.95 -19.64 -24.34
N PHE A 619 -51.41 -19.89 -23.12
CA PHE A 619 -52.12 -21.11 -22.72
C PHE A 619 -53.38 -20.78 -21.92
#